data_AF-A0A8J4LHE9-F1
#
_entry.id   AF-A0A8J4LHE9-F1
#
_cell.length_a   1.000
_cell.length_b   1.000
_cell.length_c   1.000
_cell.angle_alpha   90.00
_cell.angle_beta   90.00
_cell.angle_gamma   90.00
#
_symmetry.space_group_name_H-M   'P 1'
#
loop_
_entity.id
_entity.type
_entity.pdbx_description
1 polymer ?
#
loop_
_entity_poly.entity_id
_entity_poly.type
_entity_poly.pdbx_seq_one_letter_code
_entity_poly.pdbx_strand_id
1 'polypeptide(L)'
;VFLLFFTTHEELQTLDVDDAFFSTPEDIAARALKPQGGVNFIRTFKKQVEDQAVNLPPNLNELVQNATYVQSPDNLVWQYFYNLKGSAKYPFPGGIFQWARYRINGTGLNETEKIFSESLNKHENTLTLATLRIFSNRLGQPHFHFNANEMGYVISGCGQAGVILSSGVTASFNIGIGDVIFFPVGTQHYIKSICDEDLLLILAYSTGNQLETLRMNKYFRGTADHILAQLFFKKQAEFKKFSN
;
A
#
# COMPACT_ATOMS: atom_id res chain seq x y z
N VAL A 1 -12.02 4.01 -9.02
CA VAL A 1 -10.71 3.42 -9.36
C VAL A 1 -10.47 2.27 -8.41
N PHE A 2 -10.18 1.07 -8.93
CA PHE A 2 -9.64 -0.05 -8.14
C PHE A 2 -8.12 -0.04 -8.33
N LEU A 3 -7.36 -0.17 -7.24
CA LEU A 3 -5.91 -0.22 -7.27
C LEU A 3 -5.46 -1.59 -6.78
N LEU A 4 -4.61 -2.25 -7.57
CA LEU A 4 -4.00 -3.53 -7.24
C LEU A 4 -2.49 -3.32 -7.16
N PHE A 5 -1.88 -3.84 -6.11
CA PHE A 5 -0.43 -3.81 -5.93
C PHE A 5 0.10 -5.24 -5.96
N PHE A 6 1.16 -5.46 -6.73
CA PHE A 6 1.82 -6.74 -6.87
C PHE A 6 3.29 -6.59 -6.55
N THR A 7 3.84 -7.57 -5.84
CA THR A 7 5.24 -7.66 -5.45
C THR A 7 5.86 -8.86 -6.10
N THR A 8 6.47 -8.63 -7.25
CA THR A 8 7.19 -9.65 -8.00
C THR A 8 8.34 -9.00 -8.78
N HIS A 9 9.39 -9.77 -9.05
CA HIS A 9 10.44 -9.40 -10.01
C HIS A 9 10.19 -10.03 -11.39
N GLU A 10 9.21 -10.93 -11.46
CA GLU A 10 8.76 -11.60 -12.68
C GLU A 10 7.50 -10.93 -13.21
N GLU A 11 7.13 -11.24 -14.45
CA GLU A 11 5.86 -10.83 -15.01
C GLU A 11 4.70 -11.38 -14.19
N LEU A 12 3.72 -10.54 -13.85
CA LEU A 12 2.51 -11.00 -13.19
C LEU A 12 1.73 -11.89 -14.15
N GLN A 13 1.59 -13.16 -13.80
CA GLN A 13 0.76 -14.10 -14.54
C GLN A 13 -0.56 -14.31 -13.81
N THR A 14 -1.66 -14.01 -14.50
CA THR A 14 -3.01 -14.37 -14.09
C THR A 14 -3.53 -15.42 -15.04
N LEU A 15 -4.08 -16.51 -14.50
CA LEU A 15 -4.76 -17.53 -15.28
C LEU A 15 -6.18 -17.66 -14.77
N ASP A 16 -7.14 -17.29 -15.61
CA ASP A 16 -8.55 -17.41 -15.25
C ASP A 16 -8.99 -18.88 -15.31
N VAL A 17 -10.03 -19.23 -14.55
CA VAL A 17 -10.50 -20.62 -14.45
C VAL A 17 -10.97 -21.14 -15.81
N ASP A 18 -11.60 -20.29 -16.61
CA ASP A 18 -12.01 -20.63 -17.97
C ASP A 18 -10.81 -20.74 -18.92
N ASP A 19 -9.79 -19.87 -18.81
CA ASP A 19 -8.52 -20.04 -19.52
C ASP A 19 -7.89 -21.41 -19.24
N ALA A 20 -7.80 -21.80 -17.97
CA ALA A 20 -7.28 -23.11 -17.57
C ALA A 20 -8.15 -24.26 -18.11
N PHE A 21 -9.48 -24.13 -18.02
CA PHE A 21 -10.43 -25.12 -18.48
C PHE A 21 -10.34 -25.35 -20.00
N PHE A 22 -10.37 -24.28 -20.80
CA PHE A 22 -10.33 -24.36 -22.26
C PHE A 22 -8.94 -24.68 -22.82
N SER A 23 -7.87 -24.49 -22.03
CA SER A 23 -6.52 -24.94 -22.39
C SER A 23 -6.26 -26.42 -22.05
N THR A 24 -7.14 -27.05 -21.27
CA THR A 24 -7.01 -28.47 -20.90
C THR A 24 -7.60 -29.36 -22.00
N PRO A 25 -6.89 -30.41 -22.49
CA PRO A 25 -7.46 -31.36 -23.45
C PRO A 25 -8.79 -31.95 -22.97
N GLU A 26 -9.79 -32.01 -23.86
CA GLU A 26 -11.18 -32.33 -23.50
C GLU A 26 -11.33 -33.70 -22.80
N ASP A 27 -10.53 -34.68 -23.22
CA ASP A 27 -10.52 -36.03 -22.64
C ASP A 27 -9.92 -36.05 -21.23
N ILE A 28 -8.91 -35.22 -20.97
CA ILE A 28 -8.30 -35.03 -19.66
C ILE A 28 -9.28 -34.29 -18.73
N ALA A 29 -9.91 -33.21 -19.20
CA ALA A 29 -10.92 -32.48 -18.43
C ALA A 29 -12.10 -33.38 -18.05
N ALA A 30 -12.60 -34.18 -18.99
CA ALA A 30 -13.69 -35.13 -18.72
C ALA A 30 -13.29 -36.22 -17.71
N ARG A 31 -12.06 -36.74 -17.77
CA ARG A 31 -11.56 -37.74 -16.81
C ARG A 31 -11.36 -37.16 -15.42
N ALA A 32 -10.90 -35.91 -15.32
CA ALA A 32 -10.68 -35.22 -14.05
C ALA A 32 -11.99 -34.85 -13.37
N LEU A 33 -12.92 -34.23 -14.11
CA LEU A 33 -14.18 -33.70 -13.57
C LEU A 33 -15.30 -34.74 -13.49
N LYS A 34 -15.19 -35.84 -14.25
CA LYS A 34 -16.16 -36.94 -14.32
C LYS A 34 -17.63 -36.49 -14.50
N PRO A 35 -17.92 -35.58 -15.44
CA PRO A 35 -19.30 -35.16 -15.65
C PRO A 35 -20.14 -36.30 -16.24
N GLN A 36 -21.44 -36.32 -15.94
CA GLN A 36 -22.37 -37.14 -16.69
C GLN A 36 -22.33 -36.72 -18.18
N GLY A 37 -22.23 -37.69 -19.09
CA GLY A 37 -22.04 -37.43 -20.53
C GLY A 37 -20.58 -37.26 -20.99
N GLY A 38 -19.61 -37.28 -20.07
CA GLY A 38 -18.18 -37.32 -20.37
C GLY A 38 -17.71 -36.16 -21.27
N VAL A 39 -16.89 -36.47 -22.27
CA VAL A 39 -16.32 -35.49 -23.21
C VAL A 39 -17.41 -34.71 -23.96
N ASN A 40 -18.55 -35.34 -24.25
CA ASN A 40 -19.64 -34.67 -24.96
C ASN A 40 -20.24 -33.53 -24.13
N PHE A 41 -20.26 -33.65 -22.79
CA PHE A 41 -20.69 -32.56 -21.93
C PHE A 41 -19.64 -31.44 -21.86
N ILE A 42 -18.35 -31.77 -21.78
CA ILE A 42 -17.25 -30.79 -21.81
C ILE A 42 -17.34 -29.92 -23.08
N ARG A 43 -17.64 -30.52 -24.24
CA ARG A 43 -17.82 -29.80 -25.51
C ARG A 43 -18.99 -28.81 -25.55
N THR A 44 -19.93 -28.90 -24.60
CA THR A 44 -21.05 -27.94 -24.53
C THR A 44 -20.64 -26.60 -23.91
N PHE A 45 -19.53 -26.56 -23.18
CA PHE A 45 -19.02 -25.33 -22.60
C PHE A 45 -18.48 -24.46 -23.73
N LYS A 46 -18.82 -23.17 -23.68
CA LYS A 46 -18.32 -22.17 -24.62
C LYS A 46 -17.57 -21.12 -23.84
N LYS A 47 -16.37 -20.78 -24.31
CA LYS A 47 -15.65 -19.63 -23.77
C LYS A 47 -16.45 -18.39 -24.13
N GLN A 48 -16.95 -17.70 -23.12
CA GLN A 48 -17.65 -16.44 -23.32
C GLN A 48 -16.60 -15.39 -23.69
N VAL A 49 -16.98 -14.43 -24.53
CA VAL A 49 -16.29 -13.14 -24.52
C VAL A 49 -16.57 -12.54 -23.14
N GLU A 50 -15.56 -12.02 -22.45
CA GLU A 50 -15.76 -11.45 -21.11
C GLU A 50 -16.92 -10.46 -21.10
N ASP A 51 -18.05 -10.90 -20.55
CA ASP A 51 -19.25 -10.10 -20.36
C ASP A 51 -19.65 -10.20 -18.89
N GLN A 52 -19.26 -9.20 -18.12
CA GLN A 52 -19.57 -9.11 -16.70
C GLN A 52 -21.02 -8.69 -16.41
N ALA A 53 -21.86 -8.49 -17.43
CA ALA A 53 -23.28 -8.19 -17.25
C ALA A 53 -24.15 -9.43 -17.02
N VAL A 54 -23.59 -10.64 -17.12
CA VAL A 54 -24.31 -11.91 -16.91
C VAL A 54 -24.40 -12.24 -15.42
N ASN A 55 -25.59 -12.56 -14.92
CA ASN A 55 -25.86 -12.93 -13.52
C ASN A 55 -25.58 -11.84 -12.48
N LEU A 56 -25.90 -10.58 -12.81
CA LEU A 56 -25.86 -9.49 -11.84
C LEU A 56 -26.76 -9.82 -10.63
N PRO A 57 -26.34 -9.47 -9.41
CA PRO A 57 -27.13 -9.76 -8.22
C PRO A 57 -28.49 -9.06 -8.32
N PRO A 58 -29.59 -9.70 -7.86
CA PRO A 58 -30.94 -9.16 -8.00
C PRO A 58 -31.12 -7.81 -7.27
N ASN A 59 -30.26 -7.50 -6.31
CA ASN A 59 -30.24 -6.25 -5.56
C ASN A 59 -29.15 -5.26 -6.05
N LEU A 60 -28.67 -5.36 -7.30
CA LEU A 60 -27.60 -4.50 -7.82
C LEU A 60 -27.90 -3.00 -7.62
N ASN A 61 -29.12 -2.55 -7.89
CA ASN A 61 -29.49 -1.13 -7.71
C ASN A 61 -29.34 -0.67 -6.25
N GLU A 62 -29.66 -1.53 -5.30
CA GLU A 62 -29.48 -1.24 -3.86
C GLU A 62 -27.99 -1.24 -3.49
N LEU A 63 -27.21 -2.21 -3.99
CA LEU A 63 -25.77 -2.27 -3.80
C LEU A 63 -25.05 -1.06 -4.39
N VAL A 64 -25.50 -0.53 -5.52
CA VAL A 64 -24.88 0.65 -6.15
C VAL A 64 -25.17 1.92 -5.36
N GLN A 65 -26.37 2.06 -4.81
CA GLN A 65 -26.80 3.30 -4.15
C GLN A 65 -26.49 3.33 -2.64
N ASN A 66 -26.64 2.19 -1.95
CA ASN A 66 -26.61 2.08 -0.50
C ASN A 66 -25.86 0.82 -0.04
N ALA A 67 -24.70 0.54 -0.64
CA ALA A 67 -23.87 -0.57 -0.17
C ALA A 67 -23.53 -0.41 1.33
N THR A 68 -24.09 -1.32 2.14
CA THR A 68 -23.67 -1.52 3.51
C THR A 68 -22.87 -2.81 3.57
N TYR A 69 -21.65 -2.72 4.09
CA TYR A 69 -20.75 -3.88 4.19
C TYR A 69 -20.63 -4.24 5.67
N VAL A 70 -21.29 -5.33 6.07
CA VAL A 70 -21.09 -5.93 7.39
C VAL A 70 -19.78 -6.71 7.34
N GLN A 71 -18.86 -6.40 8.25
CA GLN A 71 -17.60 -7.14 8.34
C GLN A 71 -17.88 -8.51 8.95
N SER A 72 -17.20 -9.55 8.43
CA SER A 72 -17.41 -10.91 8.91
C SER A 72 -17.08 -11.03 10.40
N PRO A 73 -17.94 -11.67 11.21
CA PRO A 73 -17.62 -12.01 12.59
C PRO A 73 -16.61 -13.17 12.69
N ASP A 74 -16.33 -13.86 11.58
CA ASP A 74 -15.37 -14.97 11.55
C ASP A 74 -13.93 -14.45 11.58
N ASN A 75 -13.23 -14.71 12.68
CA ASN A 75 -11.84 -14.32 12.86
C ASN A 75 -10.90 -14.91 11.78
N LEU A 76 -11.24 -16.05 11.16
CA LEU A 76 -10.41 -16.66 10.12
C LEU A 76 -10.29 -15.81 8.87
N VAL A 77 -11.29 -14.98 8.53
CA VAL A 77 -11.20 -14.17 7.30
C VAL A 77 -10.29 -12.95 7.47
N TRP A 78 -10.04 -12.53 8.71
CA TRP A 78 -9.20 -11.37 9.02
C TRP A 78 -7.71 -11.62 8.79
N GLN A 79 -7.30 -12.87 8.51
CA GLN A 79 -5.95 -13.15 7.99
C GLN A 79 -5.78 -12.66 6.54
N TYR A 80 -6.88 -12.41 5.81
CA TYR A 80 -6.88 -11.98 4.41
C TYR A 80 -7.41 -10.55 4.23
N PHE A 81 -8.38 -10.14 5.03
CA PHE A 81 -9.05 -8.84 4.89
C PHE A 81 -8.68 -7.85 6.00
N TYR A 82 -8.71 -6.55 5.68
CA TYR A 82 -8.37 -5.48 6.62
C TYR A 82 -9.27 -4.25 6.46
N ASN A 83 -9.75 -3.70 7.57
CA ASN A 83 -10.53 -2.46 7.57
C ASN A 83 -9.61 -1.24 7.71
N LEU A 84 -8.97 -0.82 6.62
CA LEU A 84 -8.03 0.30 6.68
C LEU A 84 -8.71 1.62 7.10
N LYS A 85 -9.94 1.88 6.66
CA LYS A 85 -10.69 3.09 7.03
C LYS A 85 -10.98 3.15 8.54
N GLY A 86 -11.34 2.01 9.13
CA GLY A 86 -11.64 1.87 10.56
C GLY A 86 -10.43 1.68 11.46
N SER A 87 -9.21 1.55 10.89
CA SER A 87 -8.00 1.29 11.67
C SER A 87 -7.58 2.49 12.52
N ALA A 88 -6.66 2.25 13.46
CA ALA A 88 -6.03 3.33 14.22
C ALA A 88 -5.39 4.41 13.31
N LYS A 89 -5.56 5.68 13.71
CA LYS A 89 -4.94 6.85 13.08
C LYS A 89 -3.64 7.21 13.79
N TYR A 90 -2.60 7.46 13.01
CA TYR A 90 -1.26 7.79 13.47
C TYR A 90 -0.90 9.21 12.99
N PRO A 91 -1.27 10.25 13.76
CA PRO A 91 -1.00 11.63 13.37
C PRO A 91 0.49 11.96 13.44
N PHE A 92 0.92 12.88 12.58
CA PHE A 92 2.19 13.59 12.64
C PHE A 92 1.93 15.08 12.37
N PRO A 93 2.88 16.01 12.62
CA PRO A 93 2.61 17.45 12.53
C PRO A 93 2.02 17.95 11.21
N GLY A 94 2.23 17.23 10.11
CA GLY A 94 1.74 17.58 8.78
C GLY A 94 0.62 16.71 8.23
N GLY A 95 0.09 15.75 9.00
CA GLY A 95 -0.87 14.81 8.44
C GLY A 95 -1.17 13.58 9.31
N ILE A 96 -1.74 12.55 8.68
CA ILE A 96 -2.18 11.31 9.33
C ILE A 96 -1.83 10.12 8.46
N PHE A 97 -1.29 9.07 9.09
CA PHE A 97 -1.24 7.73 8.50
C PHE A 97 -2.34 6.81 9.08
N GLN A 98 -2.84 5.92 8.25
CA GLN A 98 -3.53 4.70 8.66
C GLN A 98 -2.82 3.53 7.98
N TRP A 99 -2.61 2.43 8.71
CA TRP A 99 -1.73 1.35 8.29
C TRP A 99 -2.48 0.01 8.23
N ALA A 100 -2.18 -0.78 7.21
CA ALA A 100 -2.38 -2.23 7.15
C ALA A 100 -0.98 -2.86 7.06
N ARG A 101 -0.43 -3.25 8.21
CA ARG A 101 0.99 -3.59 8.34
C ARG A 101 1.23 -4.68 9.36
N TYR A 102 2.40 -5.31 9.29
CA TYR A 102 2.96 -6.01 10.43
C TYR A 102 3.52 -5.03 11.48
N ARG A 103 3.37 -5.36 12.76
CA ARG A 103 4.01 -4.64 13.87
C ARG A 103 4.54 -5.62 14.91
N ILE A 104 5.81 -5.48 15.28
CA ILE A 104 6.41 -6.29 16.34
C ILE A 104 5.59 -6.13 17.63
N ASN A 105 5.31 -7.25 18.28
CA ASN A 105 4.49 -7.33 19.51
C ASN A 105 3.05 -6.79 19.37
N GLY A 106 2.56 -6.53 18.16
CA GLY A 106 1.19 -6.07 17.91
C GLY A 106 0.78 -4.80 18.66
N THR A 107 1.75 -3.95 19.02
CA THR A 107 1.47 -2.76 19.86
C THR A 107 0.49 -1.83 19.16
N GLY A 108 -0.55 -1.37 19.85
CA GLY A 108 -1.55 -0.45 19.29
C GLY A 108 -2.39 -1.03 18.14
N LEU A 109 -2.37 -2.36 17.98
CA LEU A 109 -3.30 -3.08 17.10
C LEU A 109 -4.45 -3.68 17.92
N ASN A 110 -5.66 -3.62 17.39
CA ASN A 110 -6.80 -4.36 17.93
C ASN A 110 -6.71 -5.87 17.57
N GLU A 111 -7.68 -6.68 17.99
CA GLU A 111 -7.66 -8.13 17.77
C GLU A 111 -7.62 -8.54 16.29
N THR A 112 -8.48 -7.96 15.45
CA THR A 112 -8.51 -8.29 14.01
C THR A 112 -7.30 -7.75 13.28
N GLU A 113 -6.80 -6.58 13.68
CA GLU A 113 -5.56 -6.01 13.15
C GLU A 113 -4.33 -6.87 13.48
N LYS A 114 -4.30 -7.54 14.65
CA LYS A 114 -3.24 -8.48 15.02
C LYS A 114 -3.25 -9.72 14.14
N ILE A 115 -4.43 -10.30 13.86
CA ILE A 115 -4.58 -11.46 12.97
C ILE A 115 -4.01 -11.14 11.58
N PHE A 116 -4.41 -10.00 11.01
CA PHE A 116 -3.89 -9.56 9.71
C PHE A 116 -2.38 -9.29 9.75
N SER A 117 -1.91 -8.57 10.78
CA SER A 117 -0.49 -8.30 11.00
C SER A 117 0.35 -9.57 11.01
N GLU A 118 -0.05 -10.58 11.78
CA GLU A 118 0.64 -11.87 11.84
C GLU A 118 0.59 -12.63 10.50
N SER A 119 -0.55 -12.58 9.79
CA SER A 119 -0.68 -13.19 8.47
C SER A 119 0.32 -12.61 7.47
N LEU A 120 0.48 -11.28 7.42
CA LEU A 120 1.44 -10.62 6.53
C LEU A 120 2.88 -11.10 6.76
N ASN A 121 3.26 -11.32 8.01
CA ASN A 121 4.63 -11.72 8.38
C ASN A 121 4.92 -13.21 8.15
N LYS A 122 3.88 -14.04 8.04
CA LYS A 122 4.00 -15.48 7.75
C LYS A 122 4.18 -15.80 6.26
N HIS A 123 4.03 -14.82 5.38
CA HIS A 123 4.12 -14.99 3.95
C HIS A 123 5.26 -14.14 3.38
N GLU A 124 5.99 -14.71 2.43
CA GLU A 124 7.03 -13.99 1.71
C GLU A 124 6.43 -12.97 0.73
N ASN A 125 7.22 -11.95 0.38
CA ASN A 125 6.88 -10.96 -0.64
C ASN A 125 5.54 -10.24 -0.41
N THR A 126 5.05 -10.12 0.82
CA THR A 126 3.85 -9.34 1.11
C THR A 126 4.13 -7.83 1.09
N LEU A 127 3.04 -7.06 0.99
CA LEU A 127 3.05 -5.61 1.03
C LEU A 127 2.53 -5.09 2.37
N THR A 128 3.20 -4.08 2.89
CA THR A 128 2.61 -3.20 3.89
C THR A 128 1.90 -2.07 3.17
N LEU A 129 0.61 -1.82 3.47
CA LEU A 129 -0.16 -0.75 2.87
C LEU A 129 -0.46 0.37 3.88
N ALA A 130 -0.62 1.58 3.37
CA ALA A 130 -1.07 2.71 4.17
C ALA A 130 -1.89 3.70 3.36
N THR A 131 -2.73 4.47 4.03
CA THR A 131 -3.13 5.79 3.51
C THR A 131 -2.29 6.85 4.16
N LEU A 132 -1.77 7.77 3.35
CA LEU A 132 -1.10 9.00 3.81
C LEU A 132 -1.95 10.20 3.42
N ARG A 133 -2.48 10.88 4.44
CA ARG A 133 -3.09 12.20 4.28
C ARG A 133 -2.11 13.26 4.74
N ILE A 134 -1.68 14.14 3.85
CA ILE A 134 -0.90 15.34 4.17
C ILE A 134 -1.86 16.52 4.13
N PHE A 135 -1.93 17.26 5.24
CA PHE A 135 -2.84 18.40 5.31
C PHE A 135 -2.43 19.49 4.32
N SER A 136 -3.42 20.29 3.91
CA SER A 136 -3.24 21.49 3.10
C SER A 136 -1.98 22.29 3.49
N ASN A 137 -1.12 22.54 2.52
CA ASN A 137 0.14 23.27 2.67
C ASN A 137 1.10 22.73 3.75
N ARG A 138 1.02 21.43 4.10
CA ARG A 138 1.92 20.76 5.04
C ARG A 138 2.92 19.83 4.35
N LEU A 139 3.95 19.46 5.12
CA LEU A 139 5.07 18.63 4.69
C LEU A 139 5.02 17.24 5.36
N GLY A 140 5.07 16.20 4.54
CA GLY A 140 5.61 14.90 4.91
C GLY A 140 7.13 15.00 5.00
N GLN A 141 7.67 14.97 6.22
CA GLN A 141 9.08 15.24 6.50
C GLN A 141 10.02 14.40 5.63
N PRO A 142 11.21 14.90 5.27
CA PRO A 142 12.19 14.09 4.54
C PRO A 142 12.54 12.81 5.31
N HIS A 143 12.50 11.68 4.61
CA HIS A 143 12.83 10.37 5.17
C HIS A 143 13.31 9.37 4.10
N PHE A 144 13.75 8.21 4.56
CA PHE A 144 13.97 7.03 3.74
C PHE A 144 13.61 5.77 4.52
N HIS A 145 13.54 4.65 3.82
CA HIS A 145 13.26 3.33 4.37
C HIS A 145 14.49 2.43 4.27
N PHE A 146 14.80 1.69 5.33
CA PHE A 146 15.94 0.77 5.34
C PHE A 146 15.64 -0.58 4.67
N ASN A 147 14.37 -0.98 4.64
CA ASN A 147 13.98 -2.35 4.31
C ASN A 147 12.81 -2.46 3.32
N ALA A 148 12.39 -1.36 2.68
CA ALA A 148 11.30 -1.40 1.72
C ALA A 148 11.47 -0.36 0.61
N ASN A 149 11.12 -0.76 -0.62
CA ASN A 149 10.74 0.20 -1.65
C ASN A 149 9.37 0.78 -1.29
N GLU A 150 9.13 2.03 -1.64
CA GLU A 150 7.85 2.69 -1.48
C GLU A 150 7.26 3.02 -2.85
N MET A 151 5.99 2.70 -3.03
CA MET A 151 5.19 3.10 -4.19
C MET A 151 3.94 3.79 -3.70
N GLY A 152 3.47 4.82 -4.40
CA GLY A 152 2.27 5.54 -4.03
C GLY A 152 1.42 5.94 -5.22
N TYR A 153 0.11 6.03 -5.01
CA TYR A 153 -0.86 6.55 -5.98
C TYR A 153 -1.64 7.70 -5.34
N VAL A 154 -1.74 8.83 -6.03
CA VAL A 154 -2.49 10.00 -5.55
C VAL A 154 -3.98 9.83 -5.86
N ILE A 155 -4.80 9.82 -4.81
CA ILE A 155 -6.26 9.64 -4.90
C ILE A 155 -6.99 10.99 -4.95
N SER A 156 -6.51 11.97 -4.19
CA SER A 156 -7.10 13.32 -4.13
C SER A 156 -6.03 14.33 -3.75
N GLY A 157 -6.27 15.59 -4.09
CA GLY A 157 -5.33 16.66 -3.81
C GLY A 157 -4.20 16.76 -4.82
N CYS A 158 -3.27 17.64 -4.50
CA CYS A 158 -2.09 17.91 -5.28
C CYS A 158 -0.89 18.17 -4.37
N GLY A 159 0.29 17.92 -4.88
CA GLY A 159 1.51 17.95 -4.09
C GLY A 159 2.76 18.11 -4.91
N GLN A 160 3.88 17.99 -4.23
CA GLN A 160 5.19 17.85 -4.83
C GLN A 160 5.94 16.74 -4.09
N ALA A 161 6.41 15.76 -4.85
CA ALA A 161 7.35 14.77 -4.40
C ALA A 161 8.76 15.19 -4.79
N GLY A 162 9.76 14.89 -3.97
CA GLY A 162 11.15 15.14 -4.33
C GLY A 162 12.10 14.07 -3.79
N VAL A 163 13.17 13.84 -4.54
CA VAL A 163 14.26 12.92 -4.18
C VAL A 163 15.55 13.71 -4.00
N ILE A 164 16.33 13.30 -3.02
CA ILE A 164 17.66 13.85 -2.73
C ILE A 164 18.66 12.79 -3.18
N LEU A 165 19.32 13.06 -4.32
CA LEU A 165 20.27 12.13 -4.93
C LEU A 165 21.63 12.22 -4.24
N SER A 166 22.41 11.15 -4.34
CA SER A 166 23.77 11.07 -3.77
C SER A 166 24.73 12.14 -4.33
N SER A 167 24.46 12.66 -5.52
CA SER A 167 25.20 13.79 -6.12
C SER A 167 24.93 15.15 -5.45
N GLY A 168 24.03 15.20 -4.46
CA GLY A 168 23.56 16.45 -3.85
C GLY A 168 22.48 17.17 -4.67
N VAL A 169 22.10 16.63 -5.83
CA VAL A 169 21.02 17.16 -6.66
C VAL A 169 19.67 16.78 -6.02
N THR A 170 18.82 17.78 -5.81
CA THR A 170 17.42 17.57 -5.48
C THR A 170 16.60 17.66 -6.76
N ALA A 171 15.83 16.62 -7.05
CA ALA A 171 14.87 16.61 -8.16
C ALA A 171 13.46 16.57 -7.57
N SER A 172 12.56 17.39 -8.11
CA SER A 172 11.18 17.51 -7.64
C SER A 172 10.21 17.34 -8.79
N PHE A 173 9.06 16.75 -8.50
CA PHE A 173 7.98 16.53 -9.43
C PHE A 173 6.66 16.91 -8.77
N ASN A 174 5.86 17.76 -9.43
CA ASN A 174 4.52 18.07 -8.96
C ASN A 174 3.63 16.87 -9.26
N ILE A 175 2.84 16.46 -8.26
CA ILE A 175 1.97 15.28 -8.31
C ILE A 175 0.51 15.70 -8.13
N GLY A 176 -0.40 15.02 -8.82
CA GLY A 176 -1.84 15.17 -8.72
C GLY A 176 -2.55 13.82 -8.89
N ILE A 177 -3.88 13.84 -8.89
CA ILE A 177 -4.70 12.63 -8.99
C ILE A 177 -4.29 11.79 -10.19
N GLY A 178 -4.02 10.50 -9.96
CA GLY A 178 -3.57 9.58 -11.01
C GLY A 178 -2.06 9.39 -11.09
N ASP A 179 -1.27 10.30 -10.52
CA ASP A 179 0.18 10.16 -10.52
C ASP A 179 0.66 9.07 -9.56
N VAL A 180 1.71 8.37 -10.00
CA VAL A 180 2.40 7.33 -9.24
C VAL A 180 3.78 7.82 -8.84
N ILE A 181 4.16 7.56 -7.58
CA ILE A 181 5.51 7.78 -7.07
C ILE A 181 6.17 6.45 -6.77
N PHE A 182 7.49 6.39 -6.94
CA PHE A 182 8.29 5.22 -6.58
C PHE A 182 9.64 5.66 -6.01
N PHE A 183 9.97 5.13 -4.84
CA PHE A 183 11.23 5.35 -4.14
C PHE A 183 11.88 4.01 -3.80
N PRO A 184 13.02 3.68 -4.43
CA PRO A 184 13.80 2.52 -4.04
C PRO A 184 14.26 2.57 -2.58
N VAL A 185 14.52 1.42 -1.98
CA VAL A 185 15.13 1.30 -0.64
C VAL A 185 16.30 2.28 -0.49
N GLY A 186 16.36 3.00 0.64
CA GLY A 186 17.43 3.95 0.93
C GLY A 186 17.32 5.31 0.20
N THR A 187 16.34 5.50 -0.68
CA THR A 187 16.15 6.78 -1.37
C THR A 187 15.61 7.82 -0.40
N GLN A 188 16.41 8.85 -0.13
CA GLN A 188 15.99 10.01 0.65
C GLN A 188 14.98 10.83 -0.17
N HIS A 189 13.77 11.00 0.34
CA HIS A 189 12.70 11.68 -0.37
C HIS A 189 11.80 12.48 0.59
N TYR A 190 10.92 13.31 0.02
CA TYR A 190 9.88 14.05 0.74
C TYR A 190 8.62 14.18 -0.11
N ILE A 191 7.48 14.43 0.54
CA ILE A 191 6.20 14.71 -0.11
C ILE A 191 5.56 15.88 0.63
N LYS A 192 5.06 16.89 -0.09
CA LYS A 192 4.31 18.00 0.51
C LYS A 192 3.03 18.27 -0.27
N SER A 193 2.00 18.73 0.43
CA SER A 193 0.85 19.36 -0.22
C SER A 193 1.26 20.75 -0.73
N ILE A 194 0.76 21.14 -1.90
CA ILE A 194 0.98 22.47 -2.51
C ILE A 194 -0.32 23.16 -2.92
N CYS A 195 -1.48 22.62 -2.52
CA CYS A 195 -2.79 23.22 -2.71
C CYS A 195 -3.54 23.37 -1.39
N ASP A 196 -4.68 24.05 -1.49
CA ASP A 196 -5.56 24.35 -0.37
C ASP A 196 -6.30 23.12 0.17
N GLU A 197 -6.33 22.00 -0.58
CA GLU A 197 -6.89 20.72 -0.14
C GLU A 197 -5.83 19.75 0.40
N ASP A 198 -6.29 18.78 1.19
CA ASP A 198 -5.45 17.69 1.67
C ASP A 198 -4.99 16.80 0.50
N LEU A 199 -3.70 16.48 0.50
CA LEU A 199 -3.15 15.46 -0.39
C LEU A 199 -3.35 14.07 0.22
N LEU A 200 -3.99 13.15 -0.52
CA LEU A 200 -4.24 11.78 -0.08
C LEU A 200 -3.60 10.78 -1.04
N LEU A 201 -2.75 9.91 -0.50
CA LEU A 201 -2.14 8.80 -1.22
C LEU A 201 -2.53 7.46 -0.61
N ILE A 202 -2.64 6.42 -1.45
CA ILE A 202 -2.40 5.03 -1.01
C ILE A 202 -0.93 4.74 -1.25
N LEU A 203 -0.28 4.15 -0.25
CA LEU A 203 1.12 3.77 -0.27
C LEU A 203 1.25 2.25 -0.10
N ALA A 204 2.21 1.68 -0.81
CA ALA A 204 2.59 0.29 -0.74
C ALA A 204 4.10 0.18 -0.50
N TYR A 205 4.47 -0.62 0.49
CA TYR A 205 5.85 -0.85 0.90
C TYR A 205 6.21 -2.32 0.71
N SER A 206 7.32 -2.60 0.03
CA SER A 206 7.79 -3.97 -0.27
C SER A 206 8.39 -4.68 0.95
N THR A 207 7.62 -4.80 2.04
CA THR A 207 8.00 -5.51 3.27
C THR A 207 6.77 -6.15 3.93
N GLY A 208 6.90 -7.44 4.24
CA GLY A 208 6.02 -8.17 5.17
C GLY A 208 6.45 -8.08 6.63
N ASN A 209 7.61 -7.48 6.90
CA ASN A 209 8.12 -7.20 8.23
C ASN A 209 7.90 -5.73 8.62
N GLN A 210 8.27 -5.36 9.84
CA GLN A 210 8.06 -4.02 10.38
C GLN A 210 8.82 -3.00 9.52
N LEU A 211 8.09 -2.02 9.00
CA LEU A 211 8.69 -0.95 8.20
C LEU A 211 9.68 -0.13 9.04
N GLU A 212 10.91 -0.02 8.54
CA GLU A 212 11.98 0.73 9.21
C GLU A 212 12.23 2.05 8.48
N THR A 213 11.78 3.14 9.10
CA THR A 213 11.91 4.50 8.55
C THR A 213 12.87 5.35 9.38
N LEU A 214 13.80 6.04 8.71
CA LEU A 214 14.57 7.12 9.31
C LEU A 214 14.10 8.47 8.79
N ARG A 215 13.61 9.31 9.71
CA ARG A 215 13.17 10.67 9.41
C ARG A 215 14.26 11.69 9.75
N MET A 216 14.31 12.77 8.99
CA MET A 216 15.31 13.83 9.16
C MET A 216 15.38 14.40 10.56
N ASN A 217 14.23 14.70 11.16
CA ASN A 217 14.18 15.20 12.53
C ASN A 217 14.79 14.21 13.54
N LYS A 218 14.63 12.90 13.33
CA LYS A 218 15.10 11.86 14.26
C LYS A 218 16.62 11.75 14.24
N TYR A 219 17.26 11.62 13.08
CA TYR A 219 18.72 11.52 13.02
C TYR A 219 19.41 12.84 13.33
N PHE A 220 18.81 13.97 12.93
CA PHE A 220 19.36 15.28 13.24
C PHE A 220 19.38 15.51 14.76
N ARG A 221 18.28 15.19 15.46
CA ARG A 221 18.22 15.27 16.93
C ARG A 221 19.00 14.18 17.65
N GLY A 222 19.19 13.03 17.01
CA GLY A 222 20.01 11.94 17.56
C GLY A 222 21.53 12.19 17.47
N THR A 223 21.94 13.21 16.70
CA THR A 223 23.35 13.61 16.56
C THR A 223 23.70 14.64 17.62
N ALA A 224 24.81 14.45 18.34
CA ALA A 224 25.22 15.37 19.40
C ALA A 224 25.48 16.80 18.86
N ASP A 225 25.05 17.83 19.59
CA ASP A 225 25.13 19.24 19.16
C ASP A 225 26.53 19.67 18.72
N HIS A 226 27.59 19.18 19.38
CA HIS A 226 28.97 19.54 19.03
C HIS A 226 29.41 18.92 17.69
N ILE A 227 28.89 17.75 17.33
CA ILE A 227 29.12 17.13 16.02
C ILE A 227 28.38 17.91 14.93
N LEU A 228 27.11 18.28 15.18
CA LEU A 228 26.37 19.14 14.24
C LEU A 228 27.06 20.49 14.05
N ALA A 229 27.58 21.09 15.13
CA ALA A 229 28.35 22.33 15.08
C ALA A 229 29.56 22.23 14.17
N GLN A 230 30.29 21.11 14.25
CA GLN A 230 31.41 20.82 13.38
C GLN A 230 30.98 20.61 11.92
N LEU A 231 29.91 19.84 11.67
CA LEU A 231 29.43 19.53 10.32
C LEU A 231 28.90 20.75 9.57
N PHE A 232 28.17 21.64 10.26
CA PHE A 232 27.51 22.79 9.64
C PHE A 232 28.27 24.11 9.83
N PHE A 233 29.44 24.08 10.48
CA PHE A 233 30.24 25.27 10.80
C PHE A 233 29.41 26.35 11.54
N LYS A 234 28.65 25.93 12.57
CA LYS A 234 27.78 26.78 13.39
C LYS A 234 28.18 26.72 14.86
N LYS A 235 27.78 27.73 15.66
CA LYS A 235 28.00 27.67 17.12
C LYS A 235 27.12 26.57 17.72
N GLN A 236 27.67 25.77 18.63
CA GLN A 236 26.93 24.68 19.29
C GLN A 236 25.61 25.15 19.94
N ALA A 237 25.61 26.35 20.54
CA ALA A 237 24.42 26.93 21.16
C ALA A 237 23.25 27.14 20.17
N GLU A 238 23.51 27.26 18.87
CA GLU A 238 22.46 27.42 17.86
C GLU A 238 21.62 26.15 17.68
N PHE A 239 22.18 24.96 17.97
CA PHE A 239 21.43 23.70 17.85
C PHE A 239 20.39 23.52 18.97
N LYS A 240 20.47 24.32 20.04
CA LYS A 240 19.39 24.41 21.05
C LYS A 240 18.11 25.06 20.52
N LYS A 241 18.14 25.69 19.34
CA LYS A 241 16.95 26.30 18.69
C LYS A 241 16.04 25.27 18.01
N PHE A 242 16.52 24.06 17.73
CA PHE A 242 15.69 22.97 17.26
C PHE A 242 14.93 22.39 18.46
N SER A 243 13.83 23.04 18.87
CA SER A 243 13.01 22.62 20.02
C SER A 243 12.46 21.20 19.86
N ASN A 244 12.19 20.53 20.99
CA ASN A 244 11.59 19.18 21.07
C ASN A 244 10.26 19.07 20.33
#